data_AF-A0A7Y0S5Y0-F1
#
_entry.id   AF-A0A7Y0S5Y0-F1
#
_cell.length_a   1.000
_cell.length_b   1.000
_cell.length_c   1.000
_cell.angle_alpha   90.00
_cell.angle_beta   90.00
_cell.angle_gamma   90.00
#
_symmetry.space_group_name_H-M   'P 1'
#
loop_
_entity.id
_entity.type
_entity.pdbx_description
1 polymer ?
#
loop_
_entity_poly.entity_id
_entity_poly.type
_entity_poly.pdbx_seq_one_letter_code
_entity_poly.pdbx_strand_id
1 'polypeptide(L)' 'MTNCSRGIRNAWYFNNAFVLVFKVVCGSLCIALLTP' A
#
# COMPACT_ATOMS: atom_id res chain seq x y z
N MET A 1 14.42 -26.14 1.06
CA MET A 1 15.03 -24.81 1.31
C MET A 1 15.14 -24.13 -0.05
N THR A 2 14.45 -23.03 -0.36
CA THR A 2 14.59 -21.71 0.27
C THR A 2 13.23 -20.99 0.41
N ASN A 3 12.47 -21.31 1.47
CA ASN A 3 11.24 -20.58 1.80
C ASN A 3 11.53 -19.10 2.20
N CYS A 4 12.80 -18.74 2.44
CA CYS A 4 13.20 -17.38 2.81
C CYS A 4 12.88 -16.31 1.74
N SER A 5 12.86 -16.67 0.45
CA SER A 5 12.62 -15.69 -0.63
C SER A 5 11.13 -15.43 -0.91
N ARG A 6 10.23 -16.32 -0.47
CA ARG A 6 8.78 -16.17 -0.70
C ARG A 6 8.18 -15.09 0.20
N GLY A 7 8.64 -15.02 1.45
CA GLY A 7 8.29 -13.97 2.39
C GLY A 7 8.75 -12.59 1.94
N ILE A 8 9.98 -12.47 1.42
CA ILE A 8 10.54 -11.19 0.95
C ILE A 8 9.79 -10.67 -0.27
N ARG A 9 9.47 -11.54 -1.25
CA ARG A 9 8.66 -11.13 -2.41
C ARG A 9 7.25 -10.74 -2.00
N ASN A 10 6.62 -11.54 -1.13
CA ASN A 10 5.30 -11.20 -0.60
C ASN A 10 5.31 -9.87 0.17
N ALA A 11 6.35 -9.59 0.96
CA ALA A 11 6.51 -8.31 1.66
C ALA A 11 6.73 -7.14 0.70
N TRP A 12 7.48 -7.34 -0.39
CA TRP A 12 7.68 -6.32 -1.42
C TRP A 12 6.37 -5.99 -2.14
N TYR A 13 5.61 -7.02 -2.55
CA TYR A 13 4.29 -6.84 -3.15
C TYR A 13 3.29 -6.22 -2.17
N PHE A 14 3.30 -6.67 -0.91
CA PHE A 14 2.40 -6.15 0.12
C PHE A 14 2.69 -4.68 0.45
N ASN A 15 3.96 -4.30 0.58
CA ASN A 15 4.34 -2.90 0.81
C ASN A 15 3.91 -2.03 -0.37
N ASN A 16 4.16 -2.47 -1.61
CA ASN A 16 3.76 -1.73 -2.80
C ASN A 16 2.22 -1.59 -2.91
N ALA A 17 1.47 -2.67 -2.64
CA ALA A 17 0.01 -2.63 -2.61
C ALA A 17 -0.50 -1.72 -1.48
N PHE A 18 0.11 -1.78 -0.30
CA PHE A 18 -0.24 -0.94 0.84
C PHE A 18 0.01 0.55 0.55
N VAL A 19 1.14 0.89 -0.09
CA VAL A 19 1.43 2.25 -0.56
C VAL A 19 0.38 2.73 -1.56
N LEU A 20 -0.04 1.88 -2.49
CA LEU A 20 -1.08 2.23 -3.47
C LEU A 20 -2.41 2.53 -2.78
N VAL A 21 -2.85 1.66 -1.86
CA VAL A 21 -4.09 1.84 -1.10
C VAL A 21 -4.00 3.10 -0.26
N PHE A 22 -2.88 3.34 0.44
CA PHE A 22 -2.69 4.53 1.25
C PHE A 22 -2.72 5.81 0.40
N LYS A 23 -2.15 5.80 -0.80
CA LYS A 23 -2.20 6.93 -1.74
C LYS A 23 -3.63 7.24 -2.19
N VAL A 24 -4.44 6.23 -2.47
CA VAL A 24 -5.86 6.39 -2.86
C VAL A 24 -6.70 6.90 -1.67
N VAL A 25 -6.50 6.33 -0.49
CA VAL A 25 -7.22 6.73 0.73
C VAL A 25 -6.84 8.15 1.14
N CYS A 26 -5.55 8.49 1.16
CA CYS A 26 -5.10 9.84 1.48
C CYS A 26 -5.56 10.86 0.42
N GLY A 27 -5.51 10.50 -0.87
CA GLY A 27 -6.04 11.36 -1.94
C GLY A 27 -7.54 11.64 -1.79
N SER A 28 -8.34 10.60 -1.54
CA SER A 28 -9.80 10.74 -1.36
C SER A 28 -10.18 11.44 -0.07
N LEU A 29 -9.51 11.16 1.05
CA LEU A 29 -9.71 11.86 2.31
C LEU A 29 -9.30 13.33 2.22
N CYS A 30 -8.16 13.64 1.58
CA CYS A 30 -7.75 15.01 1.36
C CYS A 30 -8.75 15.76 0.48
N ILE A 31 -9.28 15.15 -0.58
CA ILE A 31 -10.33 15.77 -1.42
C ILE A 31 -11.62 16.00 -0.62
N ALA A 32 -12.05 15.01 0.17
CA ALA A 32 -13.24 15.11 1.01
C ALA A 32 -13.10 16.15 2.12
N LEU A 33 -11.90 16.36 2.65
CA LEU A 33 -11.63 17.39 3.66
C LEU A 33 -11.50 18.79 3.05
N LEU A 34 -10.93 18.90 1.84
CA LEU A 34 -10.73 20.18 1.15
C LEU A 34 -12.03 20.73 0.55
N THR A 35 -13.04 19.87 0.40
CA THR A 35 -14.37 20.25 -0.07
C THR A 35 -15.33 20.14 1.12
N PRO A 36 -15.56 21.21 1.90
CA PRO A 36 -16.61 21.22 2.92
C PRO A 36 -18.00 21.01 2.33
#